data_AF-A0A9W8TL62-F1
#
_entry.id   AF-A0A9W8TL62-F1
#
_cell.length_a   1.000
_cell.length_b   1.000
_cell.length_c   1.000
_cell.angle_alpha   90.00
_cell.angle_beta   90.00
_cell.angle_gamma   90.00
#
_symmetry.space_group_name_H-M   'P 1'
#
loop_
_entity.id
_entity.type
_entity.pdbx_description
1 polymer ?
#
loop_
_entity_poly.entity_id
_entity_poly.type
_entity_poly.pdbx_seq_one_letter_code
_entity_poly.pdbx_strand_id
1 'polypeptide(L)'
;MAVNEIVTDPELVAVLAASRDTRLQAFNLVDQIAAAGPIDNASPEALLETSKQQKRLITNLAQLRGLHRAANFAARNTKAQTSEARQEVDRLHLQLQNLYYEQRHLQGEIAACESFESVPTAPLSPLDHTSKDDQLQEDVPVVPAFVTSNTPALTNEAHEENKNVDSVLPPMHSSGTANFDEIRVSYCYSITDLAEELMSIQNSHPYQQLPLIPVEEFLALKPEHADDDENALMVARIEHERTERETLEQKRMELLKRKQKLIADNKRRKDDLSNLDKELEKFIDVSVLAIVLHVALLTYQIVGKTNYQAL
;
A
#
# COMPACT_ATOMS: atom_id res chain seq x y z
N MET A 1 -36.51 14.97 6.00
CA MET A 1 -35.57 14.38 6.95
C MET A 1 -34.73 15.50 7.54
N ALA A 2 -34.67 15.62 8.87
CA ALA A 2 -33.96 16.72 9.51
C ALA A 2 -32.45 16.50 9.36
N VAL A 3 -31.73 17.48 8.83
CA VAL A 3 -30.26 17.48 8.66
C VAL A 3 -29.50 17.07 9.94
N ASN A 4 -30.15 17.23 11.10
CA ASN A 4 -29.63 16.88 12.42
C ASN A 4 -29.42 15.37 12.66
N GLU A 5 -30.04 14.47 11.89
CA GLU A 5 -29.87 13.01 12.09
C GLU A 5 -28.69 12.41 11.32
N ILE A 6 -28.15 13.13 10.33
CA ILE A 6 -27.09 12.63 9.44
C ILE A 6 -25.69 13.05 9.93
N VAL A 7 -25.61 14.12 10.70
CA VAL A 7 -24.34 14.70 11.16
C VAL A 7 -24.03 14.24 12.58
N THR A 8 -23.03 13.35 12.70
CA THR A 8 -22.53 12.84 13.98
C THR A 8 -21.37 13.66 14.56
N ASP A 9 -20.70 14.47 13.74
CA ASP A 9 -19.54 15.26 14.17
C ASP A 9 -19.96 16.37 15.15
N PRO A 10 -19.38 16.43 16.37
CA PRO A 10 -19.83 17.36 17.41
C PRO A 10 -19.58 18.82 17.06
N GLU A 11 -18.50 19.13 16.33
CA GLU A 11 -18.21 20.50 15.90
C GLU A 11 -19.21 20.96 14.84
N LEU A 12 -19.53 20.08 13.88
CA LEU A 12 -20.49 20.36 12.82
C LEU A 12 -21.93 20.46 13.36
N VAL A 13 -22.30 19.64 14.34
CA VAL A 13 -23.58 19.77 15.07
C VAL A 13 -23.68 21.12 15.76
N ALA A 14 -22.62 21.57 16.45
CA ALA A 14 -22.59 22.88 17.10
C ALA A 14 -22.73 24.05 16.10
N VAL A 15 -22.06 23.96 14.95
CA VAL A 15 -22.18 24.94 13.86
C VAL A 15 -23.61 24.99 13.30
N LEU A 16 -24.22 23.82 13.05
CA LEU A 16 -25.58 23.74 12.52
C LEU A 16 -26.63 24.29 13.49
N ALA A 17 -26.49 23.98 14.79
CA ALA A 17 -27.34 24.53 15.84
C ALA A 17 -27.20 26.07 15.93
N ALA A 18 -25.96 26.57 16.04
CA ALA A 18 -25.70 28.00 16.09
C ALA A 18 -26.17 28.74 14.82
N SER A 19 -26.05 28.10 13.65
CA SER A 19 -26.55 28.63 12.38
C SER A 19 -28.07 28.77 12.38
N ARG A 20 -28.78 27.72 12.83
CA ARG A 20 -30.23 27.72 12.94
C ARG A 20 -30.72 28.81 13.90
N ASP A 21 -30.12 28.90 15.08
CA ASP A 21 -30.54 29.85 16.12
C ASP A 21 -30.27 31.30 15.70
N THR A 22 -29.11 31.55 15.09
CA THR A 22 -28.76 32.86 14.54
C THR A 22 -29.72 33.28 13.44
N ARG A 23 -30.10 32.34 12.56
CA ARG A 23 -31.07 32.58 11.49
C ARG A 23 -32.47 32.88 12.05
N LEU A 24 -32.93 32.14 13.05
CA LEU A 24 -34.22 32.41 13.71
C LEU A 24 -34.23 33.79 14.39
N GLN A 25 -33.14 34.18 15.08
CA GLN A 25 -33.03 35.53 15.63
C GLN A 25 -33.04 36.61 14.55
N ALA A 26 -32.37 36.39 13.41
CA ALA A 26 -32.37 37.33 12.30
C ALA A 26 -33.78 37.53 11.73
N PHE A 27 -34.54 36.45 11.53
CA PHE A 27 -35.94 36.55 11.09
C PHE A 27 -36.82 37.29 12.09
N ASN A 28 -36.74 36.94 13.37
CA ASN A 28 -37.51 37.63 14.42
C ASN A 28 -37.19 39.13 14.49
N LEU A 29 -35.95 39.52 14.24
CA LEU A 29 -35.54 40.92 14.20
C LEU A 29 -36.10 41.65 12.97
N VAL A 30 -36.10 41.00 11.81
CA VAL A 30 -36.71 41.54 10.58
C VAL A 30 -38.21 41.74 10.77
N ASP A 31 -38.91 40.77 11.38
CA ASP A 31 -40.33 40.85 11.65
C ASP A 31 -40.66 42.00 12.64
N GLN A 32 -39.83 42.19 13.66
CA GLN A 32 -39.97 43.30 14.62
C GLN A 32 -39.76 44.67 13.96
N ILE A 33 -38.76 44.79 13.07
CA ILE A 33 -38.51 46.02 12.32
C ILE A 33 -39.67 46.31 11.35
N ALA A 34 -40.20 45.28 10.68
CA ALA A 34 -41.35 45.43 9.80
C ALA A 34 -42.62 45.85 10.56
N ALA A 35 -42.85 45.28 11.75
CA ALA A 35 -43.98 45.62 12.60
C ALA A 35 -43.90 47.03 13.22
N ALA A 36 -42.69 47.54 13.48
CA ALA A 36 -42.46 48.87 14.02
C ALA A 36 -42.74 50.01 13.01
N GLY A 37 -42.79 49.70 11.71
CA GLY A 37 -43.05 50.68 10.65
C GLY A 37 -41.87 51.62 10.37
N PRO A 38 -42.07 52.69 9.56
CA PRO A 38 -41.04 53.70 9.29
C PRO A 38 -40.50 54.30 10.59
N ILE A 39 -39.19 54.56 10.63
CA ILE A 39 -38.45 55.01 11.82
C ILE A 39 -39.09 56.24 12.48
N ASP A 40 -39.68 57.13 11.67
CA ASP A 40 -40.31 58.37 12.12
C ASP A 40 -41.58 58.15 12.98
N ASN A 41 -42.20 56.96 12.90
CA ASN A 41 -43.41 56.61 13.65
C ASN A 41 -43.13 55.59 14.77
N ALA A 42 -41.90 55.09 14.89
CA ALA A 42 -41.54 54.04 15.84
C ALA A 42 -41.31 54.62 17.25
N SER A 43 -41.86 53.96 18.28
CA SER A 43 -41.63 54.34 19.68
C SER A 43 -40.14 54.31 20.03
N PRO A 44 -39.61 55.28 20.80
CA PRO A 44 -38.21 55.29 21.24
C PRO A 44 -37.80 54.03 22.01
N GLU A 45 -38.75 53.39 22.70
CA GLU A 45 -38.54 52.11 23.40
C GLU A 45 -38.38 50.94 22.42
N ALA A 46 -39.16 50.92 21.33
CA ALA A 46 -39.05 49.91 20.27
C ALA A 46 -37.72 50.01 19.50
N LEU A 47 -37.22 51.23 19.28
CA LEU A 47 -35.91 51.48 18.68
C LEU A 47 -34.76 50.98 19.58
N LEU A 48 -34.87 51.19 20.89
CA LEU A 48 -33.89 50.70 21.86
C LEU A 48 -33.84 49.16 21.91
N GLU A 49 -34.99 48.50 21.92
CA GLU A 49 -35.06 47.03 21.89
C GLU A 49 -34.52 46.45 20.58
N THR A 50 -34.82 47.08 19.44
CA THR A 50 -34.25 46.71 18.15
C THR A 50 -32.71 46.82 18.17
N SER A 51 -32.16 47.88 18.76
CA SER A 51 -30.70 48.06 18.90
C SER A 51 -30.06 46.99 19.79
N LYS A 52 -30.71 46.61 20.90
CA LYS A 52 -30.24 45.52 21.77
C LYS A 52 -30.22 44.18 21.03
N GLN A 53 -31.29 43.86 20.29
CA GLN A 53 -31.36 42.63 19.51
C GLN A 53 -30.35 42.60 18.36
N GLN A 54 -30.11 43.72 17.69
CA GLN A 54 -29.04 43.86 16.70
C GLN A 54 -27.67 43.54 17.28
N LYS A 55 -27.32 44.10 18.46
CA LYS A 55 -26.04 43.81 19.13
C LYS A 55 -25.91 42.32 19.45
N ARG A 56 -26.97 41.69 19.96
CA ARG A 56 -26.98 40.25 20.26
C ARG A 56 -26.79 39.40 19.00
N LEU A 57 -27.46 39.77 17.90
CA LEU A 57 -27.31 39.08 16.61
C LEU A 57 -25.88 39.19 16.07
N ILE A 58 -25.25 40.36 16.17
CA ILE A 58 -23.86 40.58 15.75
C ILE A 58 -22.90 39.67 16.54
N THR A 59 -23.09 39.56 17.85
CA THR A 59 -22.30 38.64 18.69
C THR A 59 -22.49 37.18 18.26
N ASN A 60 -23.72 36.75 18.01
CA ASN A 60 -24.00 35.37 17.58
C ASN A 60 -23.43 35.06 16.19
N LEU A 61 -23.46 36.03 15.26
CA LEU A 61 -22.82 35.93 13.96
C LEU A 61 -21.29 35.80 14.07
N ALA A 62 -20.66 36.50 15.00
CA ALA A 62 -19.24 36.35 15.27
C ALA A 62 -18.89 34.96 15.82
N GLN A 63 -19.70 34.45 16.75
CA GLN A 63 -19.56 33.08 17.27
C GLN A 63 -19.74 32.02 16.17
N LEU A 64 -20.78 32.15 15.35
CA LEU A 64 -21.04 31.25 14.22
C LEU A 64 -19.86 31.22 13.24
N ARG A 65 -19.27 32.39 12.93
CA ARG A 65 -18.06 32.47 12.11
C ARG A 65 -16.88 31.75 12.75
N GLY A 66 -16.69 31.89 14.06
CA GLY A 66 -15.66 31.19 14.82
C GLY A 66 -15.83 29.67 14.75
N LEU A 67 -17.03 29.17 15.04
CA LEU A 67 -17.35 27.75 14.99
C LEU A 67 -17.19 27.17 13.57
N HIS A 68 -17.64 27.90 12.55
CA HIS A 68 -17.47 27.47 11.16
C HIS A 68 -16.01 27.37 10.74
N ARG A 69 -15.16 28.31 11.17
CA ARG A 69 -13.70 28.24 10.93
C ARG A 69 -13.07 27.04 11.65
N ALA A 70 -13.46 26.79 12.89
CA ALA A 70 -12.99 25.65 13.66
C ALA A 70 -13.34 24.32 12.96
N ALA A 71 -14.59 24.11 12.58
CA ALA A 71 -15.04 22.89 11.90
C ALA A 71 -14.31 22.66 10.56
N ASN A 72 -14.10 23.71 9.77
CA ASN A 72 -13.32 23.60 8.52
C ASN A 72 -11.85 23.26 8.79
N PHE A 73 -11.27 23.82 9.84
CA PHE A 73 -9.89 23.53 10.22
C PHE A 73 -9.74 22.09 10.71
N ALA A 74 -10.65 21.61 11.56
CA ALA A 74 -10.69 20.23 12.01
C ALA A 74 -10.81 19.25 10.84
N ALA A 75 -11.74 19.49 9.90
CA ALA A 75 -11.90 18.66 8.71
C ALA A 75 -10.62 18.60 7.85
N ARG A 76 -9.94 19.75 7.67
CA ARG A 76 -8.65 19.81 6.95
C ARG A 76 -7.56 19.04 7.70
N ASN A 77 -7.51 19.16 9.02
CA ASN A 77 -6.53 18.47 9.86
C ASN A 77 -6.73 16.95 9.81
N THR A 78 -7.97 16.46 9.96
CA THR A 78 -8.30 15.04 9.84
C THR A 78 -7.92 14.48 8.46
N LYS A 79 -8.15 15.24 7.39
CA LYS A 79 -7.72 14.84 6.03
C LYS A 79 -6.20 14.75 5.91
N ALA A 80 -5.47 15.69 6.50
CA ALA A 80 -4.00 15.67 6.52
C ALA A 80 -3.48 14.45 7.29
N GLN A 81 -3.95 14.23 8.52
CA GLN A 81 -3.59 13.10 9.36
C GLN A 81 -3.89 11.75 8.68
N THR A 82 -5.08 11.62 8.09
CA THR A 82 -5.47 10.39 7.38
C THR A 82 -4.58 10.15 6.15
N SER A 83 -4.21 11.21 5.43
CA SER A 83 -3.29 11.11 4.29
C SER A 83 -1.89 10.72 4.73
N GLU A 84 -1.40 11.24 5.85
CA GLU A 84 -0.08 10.92 6.40
C GLU A 84 -0.02 9.47 6.88
N ALA A 85 -1.00 9.04 7.69
CA ALA A 85 -1.12 7.66 8.13
C ALA A 85 -1.19 6.69 6.94
N ARG A 86 -1.93 7.03 5.88
CA ARG A 86 -1.97 6.24 4.66
C ARG A 86 -0.61 6.13 3.97
N GLN A 87 0.11 7.24 3.84
CA GLN A 87 1.46 7.23 3.24
C GLN A 87 2.42 6.36 4.04
N GLU A 88 2.32 6.39 5.36
CA GLU A 88 3.12 5.53 6.23
C GLU A 88 2.78 4.06 6.07
N VAL A 89 1.48 3.71 5.99
CA VAL A 89 1.04 2.34 5.67
C VAL A 89 1.59 1.89 4.32
N ASP A 90 1.49 2.72 3.29
CA ASP A 90 2.01 2.40 1.95
C ASP A 90 3.54 2.18 1.97
N ARG A 91 4.27 3.00 2.74
CA ARG A 91 5.72 2.89 2.93
C ARG A 91 6.10 1.57 3.61
N LEU A 92 5.43 1.25 4.72
CA LEU A 92 5.67 0.00 5.46
C LEU A 92 5.30 -1.22 4.63
N HIS A 93 4.21 -1.15 3.85
CA HIS A 93 3.82 -2.23 2.95
C HIS A 93 4.91 -2.52 1.89
N LEU A 94 5.52 -1.48 1.32
CA LEU A 94 6.63 -1.65 0.39
C LEU A 94 7.87 -2.25 1.07
N GLN A 95 8.21 -1.79 2.28
CA GLN A 95 9.33 -2.37 3.05
C GLN A 95 9.10 -3.85 3.35
N LEU A 96 7.88 -4.20 3.76
CA LEU A 96 7.49 -5.58 4.01
C LEU A 96 7.60 -6.45 2.75
N GLN A 97 7.16 -5.94 1.59
CA GLN A 97 7.34 -6.65 0.32
C GLN A 97 8.82 -6.91 0.03
N ASN A 98 9.70 -5.90 0.18
CA ASN A 98 11.13 -6.07 -0.03
C ASN A 98 11.72 -7.16 0.86
N LEU A 99 11.34 -7.21 2.14
CA LEU A 99 11.78 -8.25 3.06
C LEU A 99 11.27 -9.64 2.66
N TYR A 100 10.02 -9.76 2.20
CA TYR A 100 9.52 -11.02 1.67
C TYR A 100 10.28 -11.48 0.43
N TYR A 101 10.67 -10.55 -0.46
CA TYR A 101 11.52 -10.87 -1.61
C TYR A 101 12.90 -11.34 -1.17
N GLU A 102 13.54 -10.64 -0.23
CA GLU A 102 14.86 -11.00 0.30
C GLU A 102 14.81 -12.36 1.01
N GLN A 103 13.83 -12.60 1.88
CA GLN A 103 13.61 -13.89 2.51
C GLN A 103 13.46 -14.99 1.47
N ARG A 104 12.64 -14.75 0.44
CA ARG A 104 12.42 -15.72 -0.63
C ARG A 104 13.71 -16.07 -1.36
N HIS A 105 14.48 -15.03 -1.69
CA HIS A 105 15.75 -15.18 -2.38
C HIS A 105 16.78 -15.95 -1.54
N LEU A 106 16.97 -15.57 -0.28
CA LEU A 106 17.92 -16.21 0.64
C LEU A 106 17.54 -17.67 0.93
N GLN A 107 16.23 -17.96 1.08
CA GLN A 107 15.77 -19.35 1.20
C GLN A 107 16.12 -20.17 -0.04
N GLY A 108 16.00 -19.58 -1.24
CA GLY A 108 16.44 -20.22 -2.47
C GLY A 108 17.96 -20.43 -2.55
N GLU A 109 18.76 -19.46 -2.11
CA GLU A 109 20.23 -19.58 -2.08
C GLU A 109 20.70 -20.63 -1.07
N ILE A 110 20.10 -20.66 0.13
CA ILE A 110 20.41 -21.68 1.15
C ILE A 110 20.08 -23.06 0.62
N ALA A 111 18.90 -23.25 0.02
CA ALA A 111 18.52 -24.55 -0.55
C ALA A 111 19.52 -25.00 -1.64
N ALA A 112 19.98 -24.07 -2.50
CA ALA A 112 20.97 -24.37 -3.52
C ALA A 112 22.37 -24.72 -2.93
N CYS A 113 22.75 -24.10 -1.81
CA CYS A 113 23.98 -24.43 -1.10
C CYS A 113 23.88 -25.75 -0.34
N GLU A 114 22.73 -26.06 0.25
CA GLU A 114 22.46 -27.31 0.96
C GLU A 114 22.38 -28.50 0.01
N SER A 115 21.94 -28.29 -1.23
CA SER A 115 21.95 -29.31 -2.28
C SER A 115 23.34 -29.52 -2.92
N PHE A 116 24.37 -28.80 -2.47
CA PHE A 116 25.73 -28.98 -2.99
C PHE A 116 26.37 -30.23 -2.40
N GLU A 117 26.44 -31.29 -3.19
CA GLU A 117 27.11 -32.54 -2.83
C GLU A 117 28.62 -32.32 -2.78
N SER A 118 29.19 -32.23 -1.56
CA SER A 118 30.64 -32.26 -1.41
C SER A 118 31.12 -33.64 -1.82
N VAL A 119 31.72 -33.76 -3.00
CA VAL A 119 32.35 -34.98 -3.48
C VAL A 119 33.22 -35.55 -2.36
N PRO A 120 32.91 -36.73 -1.79
CA PRO A 120 33.83 -37.41 -0.92
C PRO A 120 35.10 -37.63 -1.74
N THR A 121 36.19 -36.98 -1.35
CA THR A 121 37.51 -37.27 -1.89
C THR A 121 37.73 -38.75 -1.60
N ALA A 122 37.66 -39.58 -2.66
CA ALA A 122 37.91 -41.02 -2.80
C ALA A 122 37.89 -41.92 -1.54
N PRO A 123 37.38 -43.16 -1.63
CA PRO A 123 37.38 -44.07 -0.49
C PRO A 123 38.79 -44.18 0.12
N LEU A 124 38.93 -43.88 1.42
CA LEU A 124 40.13 -44.21 2.17
C LEU A 124 40.30 -45.73 2.11
N SER A 125 41.17 -46.19 1.20
CA SER A 125 41.64 -47.56 1.18
C SER A 125 42.26 -47.89 2.54
N PRO A 126 42.06 -49.11 3.08
CA PRO A 126 42.71 -49.53 4.31
C PRO A 126 44.23 -49.38 4.18
N LEU A 127 44.84 -48.66 5.12
CA LEU A 127 46.29 -48.57 5.25
C LEU A 127 46.84 -49.97 5.62
N ASP A 128 47.27 -50.73 4.62
CA ASP A 128 48.19 -51.84 4.81
C ASP A 128 49.61 -51.27 4.98
N HIS A 129 50.13 -51.40 6.19
CA HIS A 129 51.52 -51.13 6.50
C HIS A 129 52.43 -52.16 5.82
N THR A 130 52.97 -51.84 4.64
CA THR A 130 54.30 -52.33 4.25
C THR A 130 55.08 -51.27 3.50
N SER A 131 56.22 -50.90 4.06
CA SER A 131 57.20 -49.90 3.61
C SER A 131 57.73 -50.12 2.19
N LYS A 132 58.01 -49.02 1.46
CA LYS A 132 59.36 -48.60 1.00
C LYS A 132 59.30 -47.38 0.06
N ASP A 133 60.05 -46.34 0.45
CA ASP A 133 60.88 -45.39 -0.32
C ASP A 133 60.51 -45.07 -1.78
N ASP A 134 60.16 -43.81 -2.10
CA ASP A 134 61.10 -42.79 -2.60
C ASP A 134 60.38 -41.51 -3.12
N GLN A 135 60.80 -40.37 -2.58
CA GLN A 135 61.08 -39.06 -3.22
C GLN A 135 60.06 -38.32 -4.15
N LEU A 136 59.73 -37.10 -3.67
CA LEU A 136 59.70 -35.78 -4.36
C LEU A 136 58.35 -35.09 -4.68
N GLN A 137 58.13 -34.01 -3.90
CA GLN A 137 57.78 -32.64 -4.32
C GLN A 137 56.30 -32.20 -4.26
N GLU A 138 56.00 -31.43 -3.20
CA GLU A 138 54.84 -30.54 -3.10
C GLU A 138 54.99 -29.36 -4.07
N ASP A 139 53.95 -29.09 -4.86
CA ASP A 139 53.68 -27.78 -5.43
C ASP A 139 52.15 -27.54 -5.39
N VAL A 140 51.73 -26.64 -4.51
CA VAL A 140 50.35 -26.15 -4.40
C VAL A 140 50.18 -24.94 -5.33
N PRO A 141 49.24 -24.94 -6.29
CA PRO A 141 48.85 -23.71 -6.97
C PRO A 141 47.63 -23.08 -6.28
N VAL A 142 47.87 -21.82 -5.91
CA VAL A 142 46.97 -20.78 -5.43
C VAL A 142 45.69 -20.65 -6.26
N VAL A 143 44.54 -20.55 -5.57
CA VAL A 143 43.25 -20.13 -6.14
C VAL A 143 43.22 -18.60 -6.29
N PRO A 144 42.75 -18.03 -7.41
CA PRO A 144 42.25 -16.67 -7.44
C PRO A 144 40.72 -16.64 -7.43
N ALA A 145 40.19 -15.85 -6.52
CA ALA A 145 38.78 -15.49 -6.42
C ALA A 145 38.30 -14.71 -7.67
N PHE A 146 37.08 -15.01 -8.14
CA PHE A 146 36.35 -14.11 -9.05
C PHE A 146 34.82 -14.25 -8.83
N VAL A 147 34.21 -13.26 -8.17
CA VAL A 147 33.24 -12.25 -8.69
C VAL A 147 31.84 -12.80 -9.05
N THR A 148 30.90 -12.40 -8.18
CA THR A 148 29.46 -12.17 -8.30
C THR A 148 28.79 -12.29 -9.68
N SER A 149 27.65 -12.99 -9.72
CA SER A 149 26.47 -12.54 -10.48
C SER A 149 25.18 -13.14 -9.94
N ASN A 150 24.17 -12.27 -9.86
CA ASN A 150 22.80 -12.48 -9.35
C ASN A 150 21.97 -13.39 -10.27
N THR A 151 21.09 -14.24 -9.73
CA THR A 151 19.64 -14.32 -10.11
C THR A 151 18.86 -15.23 -9.13
N PRO A 152 17.53 -15.02 -8.93
CA PRO A 152 16.80 -15.46 -7.74
C PRO A 152 16.01 -16.75 -7.95
N ALA A 153 15.92 -17.58 -6.91
CA ALA A 153 15.00 -18.72 -6.82
C ALA A 153 13.85 -18.44 -5.83
N LEU A 154 12.66 -18.88 -6.24
CA LEU A 154 11.40 -18.79 -5.52
C LEU A 154 11.33 -19.82 -4.38
N THR A 155 10.73 -19.41 -3.25
CA THR A 155 10.32 -20.26 -2.14
C THR A 155 9.27 -21.29 -2.56
N ASN A 156 9.31 -22.45 -1.90
CA ASN A 156 8.47 -22.83 -0.74
C ASN A 156 9.08 -24.16 -0.22
N GLU A 157 9.12 -24.47 1.07
CA GLU A 157 7.94 -24.92 1.80
C GLU A 157 8.09 -24.91 3.34
N ALA A 158 6.92 -25.08 3.95
CA ALA A 158 6.63 -25.01 5.35
C ALA A 158 7.13 -26.23 6.15
N HIS A 159 7.50 -25.90 7.38
CA HIS A 159 7.45 -26.68 8.61
C HIS A 159 6.97 -28.12 8.58
N GLU A 160 7.88 -28.97 9.06
CA GLU A 160 7.59 -30.23 9.74
C GLU A 160 7.54 -30.03 11.26
N GLU A 161 6.58 -30.71 11.88
CA GLU A 161 6.29 -30.75 13.31
C GLU A 161 7.25 -31.66 14.10
N ASN A 162 7.61 -31.16 15.29
CA ASN A 162 7.67 -31.87 16.57
C ASN A 162 8.20 -33.31 16.71
N LYS A 163 9.29 -33.39 17.50
CA LYS A 163 9.41 -34.08 18.81
C LYS A 163 8.74 -35.45 18.99
N ASN A 164 9.56 -36.45 19.35
CA ASN A 164 9.44 -37.17 20.63
C ASN A 164 10.66 -38.10 20.84
N VAL A 165 11.39 -37.99 21.95
CA VAL A 165 11.20 -38.66 23.25
C VAL A 165 11.60 -40.14 23.24
N ASP A 166 12.62 -40.40 24.06
CA ASP A 166 13.08 -41.68 24.58
C ASP A 166 11.96 -42.63 24.98
N SER A 167 12.10 -43.92 24.66
CA SER A 167 11.53 -45.03 25.44
C SER A 167 12.16 -46.38 25.07
N VAL A 168 13.08 -46.83 25.93
CA VAL A 168 13.38 -48.19 26.42
C VAL A 168 12.76 -49.39 25.66
N LEU A 169 13.62 -50.32 25.25
CA LEU A 169 13.28 -51.64 24.68
C LEU A 169 13.59 -52.78 25.68
N PRO A 170 12.76 -53.85 25.79
CA PRO A 170 13.16 -55.14 26.37
C PRO A 170 13.27 -56.26 25.29
N PRO A 171 13.91 -57.41 25.60
CA PRO A 171 14.50 -58.28 24.57
C PRO A 171 13.60 -59.42 24.05
N MET A 172 13.70 -59.57 22.72
CA MET A 172 13.63 -60.73 21.81
C MET A 172 13.12 -62.10 22.30
N HIS A 173 12.19 -62.70 21.52
CA HIS A 173 12.18 -64.13 21.20
C HIS A 173 11.65 -64.44 19.77
N SER A 174 12.45 -65.27 19.08
CA SER A 174 12.34 -66.11 17.87
C SER A 174 11.07 -66.27 17.00
N SER A 175 11.34 -66.37 15.67
CA SER A 175 10.94 -67.40 14.67
C SER A 175 10.17 -66.93 13.42
N GLY A 176 10.71 -67.20 12.21
CA GLY A 176 10.02 -67.06 10.91
C GLY A 176 10.92 -66.64 9.73
N THR A 177 11.53 -67.59 9.02
CA THR A 177 12.51 -67.33 7.93
C THR A 177 12.00 -67.65 6.52
N ALA A 178 10.76 -67.29 6.17
CA ALA A 178 10.22 -67.55 4.82
C ALA A 178 9.45 -66.38 4.17
N ASN A 179 9.47 -65.18 4.75
CA ASN A 179 8.77 -64.00 4.19
C ASN A 179 9.72 -62.79 4.01
N PHE A 180 10.95 -62.88 4.49
CA PHE A 180 11.87 -61.74 4.51
C PHE A 180 12.58 -61.51 3.18
N ASP A 181 12.81 -62.54 2.37
CA ASP A 181 13.55 -62.39 1.11
C ASP A 181 12.69 -61.77 0.00
N GLU A 182 11.39 -62.08 -0.06
CA GLU A 182 10.47 -61.50 -1.02
C GLU A 182 10.18 -60.02 -0.70
N ILE A 183 10.02 -59.70 0.60
CA ILE A 183 9.95 -58.32 1.10
C ILE A 183 11.27 -57.59 0.85
N ARG A 184 12.44 -58.22 1.05
CA ARG A 184 13.76 -57.63 0.75
C ARG A 184 13.91 -57.29 -0.72
N VAL A 185 13.54 -58.20 -1.63
CA VAL A 185 13.69 -57.98 -3.07
C VAL A 185 12.73 -56.88 -3.54
N SER A 186 11.48 -56.87 -3.05
CA SER A 186 10.53 -55.78 -3.31
C SER A 186 11.04 -54.44 -2.78
N TYR A 187 11.57 -54.40 -1.56
CA TYR A 187 12.13 -53.18 -0.97
C TYR A 187 13.38 -52.71 -1.71
N CYS A 188 14.28 -53.63 -2.08
CA CYS A 188 15.50 -53.30 -2.82
C CYS A 188 15.18 -52.72 -4.20
N TYR A 189 14.18 -53.24 -4.92
CA TYR A 189 13.76 -52.70 -6.21
C TYR A 189 13.12 -51.31 -6.06
N SER A 190 12.24 -51.13 -5.07
CA SER A 190 11.67 -49.81 -4.78
C SER A 190 12.71 -48.80 -4.28
N ILE A 191 13.75 -49.23 -3.57
CA ILE A 191 14.84 -48.36 -3.11
C ILE A 191 15.73 -47.93 -4.27
N THR A 192 16.00 -48.81 -5.24
CA THR A 192 16.76 -48.42 -6.44
C THR A 192 15.98 -47.44 -7.30
N ASP A 193 14.67 -47.65 -7.48
CA ASP A 193 13.81 -46.73 -8.22
C ASP A 193 13.71 -45.37 -7.53
N LEU A 194 13.55 -45.35 -6.19
CA LEU A 194 13.54 -44.12 -5.41
C LEU A 194 14.91 -43.42 -5.45
N ALA A 195 16.01 -44.17 -5.49
CA ALA A 195 17.35 -43.61 -5.59
C ALA A 195 17.64 -43.00 -6.97
N GLU A 196 17.13 -43.59 -8.04
CA GLU A 196 17.18 -43.01 -9.39
C GLU A 196 16.32 -41.74 -9.49
N GLU A 197 15.12 -41.75 -8.91
CA GLU A 197 14.23 -40.60 -8.85
C GLU A 197 14.86 -39.44 -8.05
N LEU A 198 15.49 -39.75 -6.92
CA LEU A 198 16.23 -38.78 -6.10
C LEU A 198 17.48 -38.24 -6.81
N MET A 199 18.24 -39.08 -7.52
CA MET A 199 19.38 -38.63 -8.34
C MET A 199 18.95 -37.74 -9.52
N SER A 200 17.77 -37.98 -10.11
CA SER A 200 17.20 -37.13 -11.15
C SER A 200 16.81 -35.75 -10.61
N ILE A 201 16.22 -35.69 -9.41
CA ILE A 201 15.84 -34.44 -8.74
C ILE A 201 17.09 -33.62 -8.34
N GLN A 202 18.14 -34.29 -7.86
CA GLN A 202 19.37 -33.65 -7.38
C GLN A 202 20.22 -33.02 -8.49
N ASN A 203 20.04 -33.45 -9.75
CA ASN A 203 20.74 -32.91 -10.93
C ASN A 203 19.92 -31.87 -11.73
N SER A 204 18.74 -31.47 -11.26
CA SER A 204 17.88 -30.50 -11.94
C SER A 204 18.36 -29.06 -11.75
N HIS A 205 19.02 -28.48 -12.75
CA HIS A 205 19.49 -27.09 -12.71
C HIS A 205 18.35 -26.08 -12.98
N PRO A 206 18.36 -24.85 -12.41
CA PRO A 206 17.30 -23.84 -12.63
C PRO A 206 16.98 -23.47 -14.09
N TYR A 207 17.85 -23.73 -15.07
CA TYR A 207 17.51 -23.55 -16.49
C TYR A 207 16.55 -24.63 -17.02
N GLN A 208 16.48 -25.80 -16.36
CA GLN A 208 15.51 -26.86 -16.61
C GLN A 208 14.14 -26.58 -15.94
N GLN A 209 14.07 -25.55 -15.09
CA GLN A 209 12.88 -25.12 -14.36
C GLN A 209 12.35 -23.77 -14.86
N LEU A 210 12.78 -23.30 -16.03
CA LEU A 210 12.19 -22.11 -16.63
C LEU A 210 10.71 -22.42 -16.89
N PRO A 211 9.75 -21.67 -16.31
CA PRO A 211 8.32 -21.91 -16.52
C PRO A 211 7.97 -21.45 -17.94
N LEU A 212 8.31 -22.31 -18.90
CA LEU A 212 7.93 -22.19 -20.28
C LEU A 212 6.50 -22.68 -20.39
N ILE A 213 5.73 -22.00 -21.23
CA ILE A 213 4.41 -22.49 -21.62
C ILE A 213 4.52 -23.95 -22.11
N PRO A 214 3.66 -24.88 -21.66
CA PRO A 214 3.71 -26.29 -22.05
C PRO A 214 3.76 -26.46 -23.56
N VAL A 215 4.38 -27.55 -24.04
CA VAL A 215 4.61 -27.76 -25.49
C VAL A 215 3.28 -27.74 -26.26
N GLU A 216 2.25 -28.37 -25.70
CA GLU A 216 0.93 -28.48 -26.29
C GLU A 216 0.27 -27.12 -26.45
N GLU A 217 0.41 -26.25 -25.45
CA GLU A 217 -0.15 -24.91 -25.43
C GLU A 217 0.66 -23.95 -26.32
N PHE A 218 2.00 -24.12 -26.36
CA PHE A 218 2.86 -23.42 -27.31
C PHE A 218 2.46 -23.74 -28.76
N LEU A 219 2.32 -25.02 -29.10
CA LEU A 219 1.94 -25.45 -30.45
C LEU A 219 0.52 -25.02 -30.84
N ALA A 220 -0.39 -24.88 -29.86
CA ALA A 220 -1.71 -24.30 -30.10
C ALA A 220 -1.64 -22.80 -30.46
N LEU A 221 -0.74 -22.04 -29.84
CA LEU A 221 -0.50 -20.62 -30.13
C LEU A 221 0.36 -20.41 -31.40
N LYS A 222 1.28 -21.34 -31.64
CA LYS A 222 2.32 -21.30 -32.67
C LYS A 222 2.37 -22.63 -33.45
N PRO A 223 1.33 -22.93 -34.26
CA PRO A 223 1.27 -24.17 -35.02
C PRO A 223 2.35 -24.28 -36.10
N GLU A 224 3.02 -23.17 -36.44
CA GLU A 224 4.15 -23.11 -37.38
C GLU A 224 5.38 -23.92 -36.94
N HIS A 225 5.50 -24.24 -35.64
CA HIS A 225 6.60 -25.02 -35.07
C HIS A 225 6.26 -26.50 -34.85
N ALA A 226 5.13 -27.01 -35.39
CA ALA A 226 4.67 -28.38 -35.15
C ALA A 226 5.59 -29.46 -35.73
N ASP A 227 6.31 -29.14 -36.82
CA ASP A 227 7.22 -30.06 -37.52
C ASP A 227 8.71 -29.81 -37.15
N ASP A 228 8.99 -28.88 -36.22
CA ASP A 228 10.35 -28.57 -35.80
C ASP A 228 10.96 -29.70 -34.96
N ASP A 229 12.29 -29.86 -35.04
CA ASP A 229 12.99 -30.78 -34.15
C ASP A 229 12.96 -30.30 -32.69
N GLU A 230 13.17 -31.21 -31.75
CA GLU A 230 13.02 -30.94 -30.30
C GLU A 230 13.87 -29.75 -29.82
N ASN A 231 15.06 -29.60 -30.38
CA ASN A 231 15.97 -28.51 -30.03
C ASN A 231 15.51 -27.17 -30.61
N ALA A 232 15.08 -27.13 -31.88
CA ALA A 232 14.52 -25.95 -32.52
C ALA A 232 13.22 -25.50 -31.83
N LEU A 233 12.34 -26.44 -31.46
CA LEU A 233 11.11 -26.18 -30.72
C LEU A 233 11.39 -25.59 -29.32
N MET A 234 12.41 -26.09 -28.61
CA MET A 234 12.83 -25.54 -27.33
C MET A 234 13.34 -24.11 -27.46
N VAL A 235 14.18 -23.81 -28.45
CA VAL A 235 14.69 -22.46 -28.71
C VAL A 235 13.54 -21.50 -29.07
N ALA A 236 12.58 -21.93 -29.89
CA ALA A 236 11.41 -21.13 -30.26
C ALA A 236 10.52 -20.81 -29.04
N ARG A 237 10.33 -21.77 -28.13
CA ARG A 237 9.60 -21.57 -26.87
C ARG A 237 10.28 -20.56 -25.96
N ILE A 238 11.61 -20.64 -25.83
CA ILE A 238 12.39 -19.68 -25.02
C ILE A 238 12.29 -18.27 -25.61
N GLU A 239 12.38 -18.14 -26.93
CA GLU A 239 12.28 -16.84 -27.60
C GLU A 239 10.89 -16.22 -27.47
N HIS A 240 9.83 -17.03 -27.54
CA HIS A 240 8.46 -16.58 -27.29
C HIS A 240 8.27 -16.06 -25.86
N GLU A 241 8.72 -16.81 -24.86
CA GLU A 241 8.64 -16.39 -23.45
C GLU A 241 9.46 -15.10 -23.22
N ARG A 242 10.64 -14.98 -23.84
CA ARG A 242 11.46 -13.78 -23.77
C ARG A 242 10.73 -12.57 -24.33
N THR A 243 10.17 -12.70 -25.54
CA THR A 243 9.43 -11.61 -26.18
C THR A 243 8.19 -11.22 -25.38
N GLU A 244 7.43 -12.18 -24.84
CA GLU A 244 6.31 -11.89 -23.96
C GLU A 244 6.74 -11.10 -22.72
N ARG A 245 7.80 -11.55 -22.03
CA ARG A 245 8.34 -10.84 -20.85
C ARG A 245 8.86 -9.45 -21.19
N GLU A 246 9.51 -9.27 -22.33
CA GLU A 246 9.93 -7.95 -22.81
C GLU A 246 8.74 -7.02 -23.05
N THR A 247 7.67 -7.51 -23.68
CA THR A 247 6.45 -6.68 -23.89
C THR A 247 5.77 -6.32 -22.57
N LEU A 248 5.75 -7.22 -21.60
CA LEU A 248 5.20 -6.97 -20.27
C LEU A 248 6.02 -5.93 -19.51
N GLU A 249 7.35 -5.99 -19.59
CA GLU A 249 8.22 -5.00 -18.96
C GLU A 249 8.10 -3.62 -19.63
N GLN A 250 7.95 -3.57 -20.95
CA GLN A 250 7.63 -2.33 -21.67
C GLN A 250 6.30 -1.72 -21.20
N LYS A 251 5.22 -2.53 -21.13
CA LYS A 251 3.91 -2.11 -20.59
C LYS A 251 4.02 -1.62 -19.15
N ARG A 252 4.79 -2.32 -18.30
CA ARG A 252 5.05 -1.91 -16.92
C ARG A 252 5.70 -0.53 -16.86
N MET A 253 6.72 -0.29 -17.68
CA MET A 253 7.42 1.00 -17.74
C MET A 253 6.50 2.14 -18.21
N GLU A 254 5.66 1.89 -19.22
CA GLU A 254 4.65 2.86 -19.67
C GLU A 254 3.62 3.19 -18.59
N LEU A 255 3.10 2.17 -17.91
CA LEU A 255 2.17 2.33 -16.79
C LEU A 255 2.80 3.11 -15.64
N LEU A 256 4.07 2.85 -15.31
CA LEU A 256 4.84 3.60 -14.32
C LEU A 256 4.96 5.07 -14.69
N LYS A 257 5.30 5.37 -15.95
CA LYS A 257 5.40 6.76 -16.45
C LYS A 257 4.04 7.47 -16.40
N ARG A 258 2.96 6.77 -16.80
CA ARG A 258 1.60 7.31 -16.72
C ARG A 258 1.17 7.58 -15.28
N LYS A 259 1.50 6.67 -14.34
CA LYS A 259 1.27 6.85 -12.90
C LYS A 259 1.97 8.11 -12.39
N GLN A 260 3.26 8.29 -12.70
CA GLN A 260 4.02 9.48 -12.29
C GLN A 260 3.39 10.77 -12.83
N LYS A 261 2.96 10.78 -14.10
CA LYS A 261 2.27 11.93 -14.69
C LYS A 261 0.95 12.25 -13.97
N LEU A 262 0.13 11.24 -13.70
CA LEU A 262 -1.13 11.41 -12.97
C LEU A 262 -0.92 11.94 -11.54
N ILE A 263 0.15 11.53 -10.86
CA ILE A 263 0.50 12.05 -9.53
C ILE A 263 0.84 13.55 -9.62
N ALA A 264 1.67 13.94 -10.59
CA ALA A 264 2.04 15.34 -10.80
C ALA A 264 0.80 16.22 -11.14
N ASP A 265 -0.07 15.74 -12.03
CA ASP A 265 -1.30 16.45 -12.41
C ASP A 265 -2.26 16.61 -11.21
N ASN A 266 -2.42 15.56 -10.38
CA ASN A 266 -3.22 15.64 -9.17
C ASN A 266 -2.65 16.64 -8.16
N LYS A 267 -1.32 16.67 -7.98
CA LYS A 267 -0.66 17.67 -7.12
C LYS A 267 -0.93 19.09 -7.62
N ARG A 268 -0.76 19.33 -8.91
CA ARG A 268 -1.05 20.64 -9.53
C ARG A 268 -2.50 21.07 -9.31
N ARG A 269 -3.47 20.19 -9.58
CA ARG A 269 -4.90 20.49 -9.37
C ARG A 269 -5.21 20.80 -7.90
N LYS A 270 -4.57 20.11 -6.96
CA LYS A 270 -4.71 20.40 -5.52
C LYS A 270 -4.21 21.82 -5.19
N ASP A 271 -3.07 22.20 -5.74
CA ASP A 271 -2.49 23.53 -5.50
C ASP A 271 -3.35 24.64 -6.13
N ASP A 272 -3.86 24.43 -7.35
CA ASP A 272 -4.79 25.35 -8.02
C ASP A 272 -6.07 25.55 -7.21
N LEU A 273 -6.65 24.46 -6.67
CA LEU A 273 -7.85 24.52 -5.84
C LEU A 273 -7.60 25.26 -4.52
N SER A 274 -6.43 25.06 -3.90
CA SER A 274 -6.03 25.81 -2.71
C SER A 274 -5.85 27.31 -2.98
N ASN A 275 -5.43 27.69 -4.20
CA ASN A 275 -5.32 29.10 -4.56
C ASN A 275 -6.69 29.71 -4.81
N LEU A 276 -7.59 29.00 -5.49
CA LEU A 276 -8.97 29.44 -5.69
C LEU A 276 -9.71 29.65 -4.37
N ASP A 277 -9.52 28.76 -3.39
CA ASP A 277 -10.07 28.92 -2.03
C ASP A 277 -9.62 30.24 -1.40
N LYS A 278 -8.33 30.61 -1.53
CA LYS A 278 -7.78 31.86 -1.01
C LYS A 278 -8.35 33.09 -1.73
N GLU A 279 -8.54 32.99 -3.05
CA GLU A 279 -9.16 34.07 -3.83
C GLU A 279 -10.62 34.28 -3.45
N LEU A 280 -11.36 33.19 -3.24
CA LEU A 280 -12.75 33.25 -2.79
C LEU A 280 -12.86 33.86 -1.39
N GLU A 281 -11.97 33.51 -0.47
CA GLU A 281 -11.93 34.11 0.87
C GLU A 281 -11.70 35.62 0.81
N LYS A 282 -10.73 36.07 0.00
CA LYS A 282 -10.51 37.50 -0.25
C LYS A 282 -11.73 38.19 -0.86
N PHE A 283 -12.38 37.55 -1.83
CA PHE A 283 -13.58 38.10 -2.46
C PHE A 283 -14.72 38.27 -1.46
N ILE A 284 -14.93 37.30 -0.58
CA ILE A 284 -15.92 37.37 0.50
C ILE A 284 -15.56 38.51 1.46
N ASP A 285 -14.29 38.63 1.86
CA ASP A 285 -13.85 39.70 2.77
C ASP A 285 -14.08 41.09 2.17
N VAL A 286 -13.71 41.30 0.90
CA VAL A 286 -13.96 42.56 0.18
C VAL A 286 -15.45 42.86 0.07
N SER A 287 -16.27 41.85 -0.25
CA SER A 287 -17.73 42.00 -0.39
C SER A 287 -18.38 42.36 0.95
N VAL A 288 -17.95 41.71 2.04
CA VAL A 288 -18.43 42.04 3.39
C VAL A 288 -18.02 43.45 3.78
N LEU A 289 -16.77 43.86 3.50
CA LEU A 289 -16.29 45.20 3.78
C LEU A 289 -17.13 46.26 3.04
N ALA A 290 -17.43 46.03 1.76
CA ALA A 290 -18.26 46.91 0.95
C ALA A 290 -19.68 47.05 1.52
N ILE A 291 -20.31 45.94 1.94
CA ILE A 291 -21.63 45.96 2.58
C ILE A 291 -21.59 46.76 3.88
N VAL A 292 -20.58 46.53 4.73
CA VAL A 292 -20.41 47.26 5.99
C VAL A 292 -20.25 48.77 5.73
N LEU A 293 -19.45 49.15 4.74
CA LEU A 293 -19.29 50.56 4.34
C LEU A 293 -20.60 51.17 3.87
N HIS A 294 -21.37 50.43 3.06
CA HIS A 294 -22.64 50.91 2.52
C HIS A 294 -23.68 51.11 3.63
N VAL A 295 -23.75 50.17 4.58
CA VAL A 295 -24.61 50.29 5.77
C VAL A 295 -24.18 51.49 6.63
N ALA A 296 -22.88 51.68 6.85
CA ALA A 296 -22.37 52.83 7.60
C ALA A 296 -22.75 54.17 6.94
N LEU A 297 -22.61 54.27 5.62
CA LEU A 297 -23.02 55.46 4.85
C LEU A 297 -24.52 55.73 4.96
N LEU A 298 -25.35 54.70 4.85
CA LEU A 298 -26.80 54.81 5.03
C LEU A 298 -27.15 55.29 6.45
N THR A 299 -26.51 54.74 7.49
CA THR A 299 -26.71 55.20 8.87
C THR A 299 -26.29 56.65 9.08
N TYR A 300 -25.19 57.09 8.47
CA TYR A 300 -24.73 58.48 8.56
C TYR A 300 -25.69 59.45 7.86
N GLN A 301 -26.21 59.08 6.69
CA GLN A 301 -27.22 59.88 5.97
C GLN A 301 -28.52 60.00 6.75
N ILE A 302 -28.93 58.95 7.48
CA ILE A 302 -30.10 58.96 8.37
C ILE A 302 -29.87 59.96 9.52
N VAL A 303 -28.74 59.85 10.23
CA VAL A 303 -28.39 60.74 11.37
C VAL A 303 -28.19 62.20 10.91
N GLY A 304 -27.67 62.41 9.72
CA GLY A 304 -27.52 63.73 9.11
C GLY A 304 -28.87 64.39 8.82
N LYS A 305 -29.82 63.67 8.23
CA LYS A 305 -31.15 64.21 7.90
C LYS A 305 -31.99 64.53 9.14
N THR A 306 -31.89 63.73 10.20
CA THR A 306 -32.61 63.99 11.46
C THR A 306 -32.13 65.26 12.17
N ASN A 307 -30.85 65.65 12.03
CA ASN A 307 -30.32 66.88 12.64
C ASN A 307 -30.72 68.16 11.89
N TYR A 308 -31.05 68.09 10.59
CA TYR A 308 -31.48 69.25 9.81
C TYR A 308 -33.00 69.51 9.86
N GLN A 309 -33.81 68.56 10.34
CA GLN A 309 -35.25 68.76 10.55
C GLN A 309 -35.61 69.18 11.98
N ALA A 310 -34.63 69.25 12.89
CA ALA A 310 -34.79 69.66 14.28
C ALA A 310 -34.34 71.13 14.56
N LEU A 311 -33.98 71.87 13.50
CA LEU A 311 -33.66 73.31 13.50
C LEU A 311 -34.64 74.04 12.57
#